data_AF-A0A9Q6RZ78-F1
#
_entry.id   AF-A0A9Q6RZ78-F1
#
_cell.length_a   1.000
_cell.length_b   1.000
_cell.length_c   1.000
_cell.angle_alpha   90.00
_cell.angle_beta   90.00
_cell.angle_gamma   90.00
#
_symmetry.space_group_name_H-M   'P 1'
#
loop_
_entity.id
_entity.type
_entity.pdbx_description
1 polymer ?
#
loop_
_entity_poly.entity_id
_entity_poly.type
_entity_poly.pdbx_seq_one_letter_code
_entity_poly.pdbx_strand_id
1 'polypeptide(L)' 'MEFEYTRKRGQKRAYRVYVRLTGGPSLGFEYRAWVYHDEDFKGQLTSFPLTATDAEAAIVEARERVERDIEDLVGINE' A
#
# COMPACT_ATOMS: atom_id res chain seq x y z
N MET A 1 -3.23 7.71 5.03
CA MET A 1 -4.36 6.78 5.15
C MET A 1 -3.89 5.55 5.89
N GLU A 2 -4.73 4.97 6.74
CA GLU A 2 -4.50 3.70 7.40
C GLU A 2 -5.66 2.76 7.07
N PHE A 3 -5.37 1.48 6.81
CA PHE A 3 -6.39 0.45 6.63
C PHE A 3 -5.85 -0.93 7.00
N GLU A 4 -6.77 -1.87 7.24
CA GLU A 4 -6.45 -3.27 7.44
C GLU A 4 -6.75 -4.08 6.17
N TYR A 5 -5.91 -5.07 5.89
CA TYR A 5 -6.09 -5.98 4.78
C TYR A 5 -5.73 -7.41 5.17
N THR A 6 -6.69 -8.32 5.04
CA THR A 6 -6.46 -9.75 5.23
C THR A 6 -6.23 -10.42 3.89
N ARG A 7 -5.09 -11.11 3.76
CA ARG A 7 -4.78 -11.87 2.56
C ARG A 7 -5.88 -12.90 2.27
N LYS A 8 -6.29 -12.94 1.00
CA LYS A 8 -7.29 -13.86 0.46
C LYS A 8 -6.63 -15.14 -0.02
N ARG A 9 -5.38 -15.07 -0.48
CA ARG A 9 -4.56 -16.18 -0.95
C ARG A 9 -3.45 -16.54 0.05
N GLY A 10 -2.97 -17.78 0.01
CA GLY A 10 -1.91 -18.23 0.90
C GLY A 10 -2.32 -18.23 2.38
N GLN A 11 -1.38 -17.90 3.27
CA GLN A 11 -1.66 -17.75 4.70
C GLN A 11 -2.49 -16.48 4.91
N LYS A 12 -3.70 -16.63 5.48
CA LYS A 12 -4.68 -15.56 5.66
C LYS A 12 -4.33 -14.63 6.83
N ARG A 13 -3.14 -14.04 6.79
CA ARG A 13 -2.68 -13.05 7.76
C ARG A 13 -3.38 -11.72 7.54
N ALA A 14 -3.68 -11.02 8.63
CA ALA A 14 -4.24 -9.68 8.63
C ALA A 14 -3.12 -8.65 8.80
N TYR A 15 -3.03 -7.70 7.88
CA TYR A 15 -2.00 -6.68 7.88
C TYR A 15 -2.60 -5.32 8.18
N ARG A 16 -1.94 -4.56 9.06
CA ARG A 16 -2.19 -3.14 9.27
C ARG A 16 -1.27 -2.35 8.37
N VAL A 17 -1.85 -1.47 7.55
CA VAL A 17 -1.13 -0.77 6.49
C VAL A 17 -1.27 0.73 6.65
N TYR A 18 -0.13 1.41 6.68
CA TYR A 18 -0.06 2.87 6.64
C TYR A 18 0.40 3.31 5.26
N VAL A 19 -0.41 4.11 4.57
CA VAL A 19 -0.09 4.68 3.26
C VAL A 19 0.05 6.18 3.37
N ARG A 20 1.18 6.69 2.87
CA ARG A 20 1.41 8.13 2.69
C ARG A 20 1.48 8.42 1.20
N LEU A 21 0.61 9.32 0.75
CA LEU A 21 0.73 9.94 -0.56
C LEU A 21 1.73 11.10 -0.51
N THR A 22 2.50 11.23 -1.58
CA THR A 22 3.41 12.34 -1.85
C THR A 22 3.16 12.87 -3.26
N GLY A 23 3.66 14.08 -3.55
CA GLY A 23 3.42 14.71 -4.84
C GLY A 23 2.07 15.43 -4.92
N GLY A 24 1.56 15.60 -6.14
CA GLY A 24 0.34 16.35 -6.40
C GLY A 24 -0.02 16.44 -7.88
N PRO A 25 -1.13 17.10 -8.23
CA PRO A 25 -1.70 17.06 -9.58
C PRO A 25 -0.74 17.50 -10.70
N SER A 26 0.22 18.37 -10.38
CA SER A 26 1.19 18.89 -11.36
C SER A 26 2.44 18.03 -11.51
N LEU A 27 2.81 17.25 -10.49
CA LEU A 27 4.05 16.47 -10.44
C LEU A 27 3.81 14.95 -10.53
N GLY A 28 2.53 14.54 -10.58
CA GLY A 28 2.12 13.17 -10.36
C GLY A 28 2.01 12.86 -8.87
N PHE A 29 1.14 11.91 -8.54
CA PHE A 29 1.07 11.36 -7.19
C PHE A 29 2.01 10.17 -7.08
N GLU A 30 2.62 10.01 -5.91
CA GLU A 30 3.39 8.83 -5.53
C GLU A 30 2.87 8.35 -4.19
N TYR A 31 3.20 7.11 -3.82
CA TYR A 31 2.89 6.62 -2.48
C TYR A 31 4.03 5.83 -1.88
N ARG A 32 4.01 5.76 -0.56
CA ARG A 32 4.81 4.84 0.23
C ARG A 32 3.91 4.18 1.25
N ALA A 33 4.04 2.87 1.40
CA ALA A 33 3.29 2.12 2.40
C ALA A 33 4.21 1.38 3.38
N TRP A 34 3.77 1.28 4.62
CA TRP A 34 4.40 0.47 5.67
C TRP A 34 3.41 -0.58 6.12
N VAL A 35 3.84 -1.83 6.09
CA VAL A 35 3.01 -3.00 6.35
C VAL A 35 3.45 -3.63 7.67
N TYR A 36 2.47 -3.85 8.55
CA TYR A 36 2.65 -4.48 9.85
C TYR A 36 1.72 -5.68 9.95
N HIS A 37 2.14 -6.70 10.69
CA HIS A 37 1.27 -7.79 11.15
C HIS A 37 1.36 -7.83 12.66
N ASP A 38 0.22 -7.69 13.34
CA ASP A 38 0.15 -7.35 14.75
C ASP A 38 0.94 -6.05 15.03
N GLU A 39 2.10 -6.16 15.67
CA GLU A 39 3.01 -5.06 15.99
C GLU A 39 4.34 -5.13 15.24
N ASP A 40 4.58 -6.21 14.50
CA ASP A 40 5.82 -6.44 13.77
C ASP A 40 5.79 -5.71 12.43
N PHE A 41 6.83 -4.93 12.15
CA PHE A 41 7.08 -4.39 10.82
C PHE A 41 7.45 -5.53 9.85
N LYS A 42 6.65 -5.69 8.79
CA LYS A 42 6.84 -6.75 7.78
C LYS A 42 7.46 -6.23 6.49
N GLY A 43 7.31 -4.95 6.17
CA GLY A 43 7.93 -4.38 4.99
C GLY A 43 7.48 -2.98 4.64
N GLN A 44 8.24 -2.36 3.74
CA GLN A 44 7.89 -1.08 3.14
C GLN A 44 7.64 -1.30 1.65
N LEU A 45 6.42 -0.99 1.22
CA LEU A 45 6.08 -0.94 -0.20
C LEU A 45 6.47 0.43 -0.72
N THR A 46 7.45 0.44 -1.62
CA THR A 46 7.97 1.66 -2.24
C THR A 46 7.47 1.69 -3.66
N SER A 47 6.95 2.82 -4.11
CA SER A 47 6.17 2.80 -5.34
C SER A 47 6.31 4.04 -6.19
N PHE A 48 6.33 3.68 -7.47
CA PHE A 48 6.29 4.42 -8.71
C PHE A 48 5.18 5.48 -8.80
N PRO A 49 5.27 6.37 -9.80
CA PRO A 49 4.21 7.32 -10.12
C PRO A 49 2.86 6.63 -10.29
N LEU A 50 1.85 7.19 -9.62
CA LEU A 50 0.44 6.87 -9.80
C LEU A 50 -0.08 7.54 -11.06
N THR A 51 -1.09 6.92 -11.66
CA THR A 51 -1.76 7.47 -12.85
C THR A 51 -2.85 8.48 -12.51
N ALA A 52 -3.34 8.45 -11.27
CA ALA A 52 -4.34 9.37 -10.76
C ALA A 52 -3.91 10.85 -10.88
N THR A 53 -4.87 11.70 -11.22
CA THR A 53 -4.68 13.15 -11.40
C THR A 53 -5.20 13.98 -10.24
N ASP A 54 -5.93 13.36 -9.30
CA ASP A 54 -6.41 13.96 -8.06
C ASP A 54 -6.12 13.05 -6.86
N ALA A 55 -6.25 13.63 -5.66
CA ALA A 55 -5.88 12.95 -4.42
C ALA A 55 -6.80 11.78 -4.07
N GLU A 56 -8.11 11.87 -4.35
CA GLU A 56 -9.04 10.78 -4.03
C GLU A 56 -8.78 9.57 -4.92
N ALA A 57 -8.62 9.79 -6.23
CA ALA A 57 -8.23 8.76 -7.17
C ALA A 57 -6.85 8.15 -6.80
N ALA A 58 -5.89 8.98 -6.36
CA ALA A 58 -4.57 8.51 -5.95
C ALA A 58 -4.64 7.63 -4.69
N ILE A 59 -5.52 7.94 -3.74
CA ILE A 59 -5.75 7.10 -2.56
C ILE A 59 -6.28 5.73 -2.98
N VAL A 60 -7.27 5.69 -3.88
CA VAL A 60 -7.86 4.44 -4.38
C VAL A 60 -6.81 3.61 -5.12
N GLU A 61 -6.10 4.21 -6.07
CA GLU A 61 -5.07 3.52 -6.85
C GLU A 61 -3.93 3.00 -5.95
N ALA A 62 -3.46 3.81 -5.01
CA ALA A 62 -2.42 3.39 -4.06
C ALA A 62 -2.90 2.21 -3.21
N ARG A 63 -4.14 2.23 -2.74
CA ARG A 63 -4.72 1.13 -1.98
C ARG A 63 -4.75 -0.16 -2.80
N GLU A 64 -5.27 -0.12 -4.02
CA GLU A 64 -5.36 -1.30 -4.89
C GLU A 64 -4.00 -1.91 -5.20
N ARG A 65 -2.97 -1.08 -5.41
CA ARG A 65 -1.60 -1.54 -5.62
C ARG A 65 -1.03 -2.17 -4.35
N VAL A 66 -1.21 -1.55 -3.19
CA VAL A 66 -0.77 -2.09 -1.89
C VAL A 66 -1.44 -3.44 -1.59
N GLU A 67 -2.75 -3.55 -1.78
CA GLU A 67 -3.47 -4.81 -1.55
C GLU A 67 -2.93 -5.92 -2.47
N ARG A 68 -2.63 -5.61 -3.73
CA ARG A 68 -2.01 -6.55 -4.67
C ARG A 68 -0.60 -6.97 -4.22
N ASP A 69 0.24 -6.01 -3.84
CA ASP A 69 1.60 -6.29 -3.36
C ASP A 69 1.57 -7.15 -2.09
N ILE A 70 0.57 -6.95 -1.22
CA ILE A 70 0.36 -7.80 -0.03
C ILE A 70 -0.09 -9.22 -0.40
N GLU A 71 -1.00 -9.38 -1.37
CA GLU A 71 -1.39 -10.69 -1.87
C GLU A 71 -0.20 -11.47 -2.45
N ASP A 72 0.67 -10.78 -3.18
CA ASP A 72 1.83 -11.37 -3.87
C ASP A 72 3.11 -11.37 -3.01
N LEU A 73 3.05 -10.86 -1.77
CA LEU A 73 4.19 -10.71 -0.84
C LEU A 73 5.38 -9.92 -1.40
N VAL A 74 5.11 -8.98 -2.29
CA VAL A 74 6.15 -8.14 -2.89
C VAL A 74 6.71 -7.21 -1.80
N GLY A 75 7.97 -7.39 -1.44
CA GLY A 75 8.62 -6.55 -0.43
C GLY A 75 8.13 -6.76 1.01
N ILE A 76 7.45 -7.88 1.28
CA ILE A 76 6.96 -8.28 2.60
C ILE A 76 7.76 -9.49 3.10
N ASN A 77 8.23 -9.41 4.34
CA ASN A 77 8.91 -10.49 5.03
C ASN A 77 7.93 -11.25 5.93
N GLU A 78 7.53 -12.46 5.54
CA GLU A 78 6.61 -13.32 6.31
C GLU A 78 7.30 -14.13 7.42
#